data_AF-A0A124F8W3-F1
#
_entry.id   AF-A0A124F8W3-F1
#
_cell.length_a   1.000
_cell.length_b   1.000
_cell.length_c   1.000
_cell.angle_alpha   90.00
_cell.angle_beta   90.00
_cell.angle_gamma   90.00
#
_symmetry.space_group_name_H-M   'P 1'
#
loop_
_entity.id
_entity.type
_entity.pdbx_description
1 polymer ?
#
loop_
_entity_poly.entity_id
_entity_poly.type
_entity_poly.pdbx_seq_one_letter_code
_entity_poly.pdbx_strand_id
1 'polypeptide(L)'
;MLLIVACSSGPNLKEGKWKISTKVETTGMPFNFSIPASDYVTCLTADNAIPVDEESKDNDNCKILKKSITGDTLEFTIECINSGIKNISEIEVTYMGEEMEGTMKTNYQGMVMTTHLKGKRIGECD
;
A
#
# COMPACT_ATOMS: atom_id res chain seq x y z
N MET A 1 25.88 -29.58 7.98
CA MET A 1 24.96 -28.98 6.98
C MET A 1 24.57 -27.61 7.51
N LEU A 2 25.34 -26.57 7.19
CA LEU A 2 24.96 -25.20 7.55
C LEU A 2 23.78 -24.82 6.66
N LEU A 3 22.59 -24.71 7.25
CA LEU A 3 21.44 -24.07 6.64
C LEU A 3 21.80 -22.59 6.50
N ILE A 4 22.19 -22.19 5.30
CA ILE A 4 22.29 -20.78 4.93
C ILE A 4 20.85 -20.27 4.92
N VAL A 5 20.43 -19.63 6.01
CA VAL A 5 19.18 -18.87 6.03
C VAL A 5 19.43 -17.68 5.10
N ALA A 6 18.91 -17.78 3.88
CA ALA A 6 18.87 -16.65 2.96
C ALA A 6 18.02 -15.57 3.63
N CYS A 7 18.68 -14.55 4.18
CA CYS A 7 18.02 -13.34 4.62
C CYS A 7 17.61 -12.63 3.33
N SER A 8 16.38 -12.89 2.87
CA SER A 8 15.77 -12.10 1.80
C SER A 8 15.86 -10.64 2.22
N SER A 9 16.55 -9.82 1.43
CA SER A 9 16.84 -8.42 1.75
C SER A 9 15.64 -7.50 1.49
N GLY A 10 14.48 -8.08 1.24
CA GLY A 10 13.22 -7.43 0.92
C GLY A 10 12.05 -8.22 1.49
N PRO A 11 10.85 -7.64 1.45
CA PRO A 11 9.69 -8.25 2.06
C PRO A 11 9.40 -9.63 1.47
N ASN A 12 8.81 -10.52 2.26
CA ASN A 12 8.34 -11.85 1.83
C ASN A 12 7.13 -11.76 0.88
N LEU A 13 7.26 -10.98 -0.18
CA LEU A 13 6.32 -10.87 -1.30
C LEU A 13 6.59 -12.01 -2.27
N LYS A 14 5.56 -12.81 -2.57
CA LYS A 14 5.56 -13.66 -3.76
C LYS A 14 4.99 -12.89 -4.96
N GLU A 15 5.83 -12.66 -5.96
CA GLU A 15 5.43 -11.97 -7.18
C GLU A 15 4.31 -12.71 -7.93
N GLY A 16 3.48 -11.94 -8.63
CA GLY A 16 2.47 -12.37 -9.59
C GLY A 16 1.09 -11.74 -9.31
N LYS A 17 -0.01 -12.43 -9.58
CA LYS A 17 -1.38 -11.90 -9.52
C LYS A 17 -1.98 -12.01 -8.12
N TRP A 18 -2.52 -10.92 -7.62
CA TRP A 18 -3.08 -10.78 -6.28
C TRP A 18 -4.52 -10.28 -6.33
N LYS A 19 -5.38 -10.85 -5.49
CA LYS A 19 -6.71 -10.31 -5.18
C LYS A 19 -6.60 -9.51 -3.89
N ILE A 20 -7.03 -8.25 -3.92
CA ILE A 20 -6.90 -7.30 -2.82
C ILE A 20 -8.28 -6.77 -2.46
N SER A 21 -8.60 -6.83 -1.17
CA SER A 21 -9.78 -6.22 -0.56
C SER A 21 -9.40 -4.92 0.12
N THR A 22 -10.11 -3.84 -0.19
CA THR A 22 -9.95 -2.53 0.44
C THR A 22 -11.18 -2.16 1.24
N LYS A 23 -11.01 -1.75 2.50
CA LYS A 23 -12.06 -1.11 3.30
C LYS A 23 -11.62 0.30 3.65
N VAL A 24 -12.49 1.29 3.40
CA VAL A 24 -12.16 2.70 3.65
C VAL A 24 -12.97 3.22 4.84
N GLU A 25 -12.29 3.94 5.72
CA GLU A 25 -12.85 4.66 6.85
C GLU A 25 -12.44 6.12 6.74
N THR A 26 -13.42 7.02 6.64
CA THR A 26 -13.17 8.46 6.59
C THR A 26 -13.63 9.08 7.90
N THR A 27 -12.73 9.84 8.54
CA THR A 27 -12.97 10.54 9.80
C THR A 27 -12.68 12.02 9.63
N GLY A 28 -13.61 12.88 10.05
CA GLY A 28 -13.47 14.34 10.01
C GLY A 28 -14.77 15.02 10.42
N MET A 29 -14.75 16.28 10.87
CA MET A 29 -16.00 16.99 11.17
C MET A 29 -16.62 17.57 9.88
N PRO A 30 -17.94 17.42 9.64
CA PRO A 30 -18.95 16.66 10.40
C PRO A 30 -19.16 15.20 9.94
N PHE A 31 -18.29 14.67 9.07
CA PHE A 31 -18.51 13.39 8.38
C PHE A 31 -17.58 12.27 8.88
N ASN A 32 -18.20 11.27 9.51
CA ASN A 32 -17.59 9.96 9.71
C ASN A 32 -18.39 8.94 8.91
N PHE A 33 -17.76 8.24 7.97
CA PHE A 33 -18.38 7.17 7.20
C PHE A 33 -17.39 6.07 6.87
N SER A 34 -17.91 4.87 6.63
CA SER A 34 -17.12 3.74 6.15
C SER A 34 -17.69 3.25 4.82
N ILE A 35 -16.81 3.04 3.86
CA ILE A 35 -17.14 2.41 2.58
C ILE A 35 -16.95 0.90 2.76
N PRO A 36 -17.95 0.08 2.36
CA PRO A 36 -17.83 -1.38 2.39
C PRO A 36 -16.60 -1.87 1.65
N ALA A 37 -16.15 -3.07 2.00
CA ALA A 37 -15.02 -3.67 1.35
C ALA A 37 -15.30 -3.91 -0.14
N SER A 38 -14.33 -3.54 -0.99
CA SER A 38 -14.34 -3.81 -2.43
C SER A 38 -13.09 -4.58 -2.81
N ASP A 39 -13.24 -5.52 -3.74
CA ASP A 39 -12.12 -6.33 -4.23
C ASP A 39 -11.66 -5.86 -5.59
N TYR A 40 -10.35 -5.90 -5.84
CA TYR A 40 -9.75 -5.77 -7.15
C TYR A 40 -8.60 -6.76 -7.33
N VAL A 41 -8.13 -6.91 -8.57
CA VAL A 41 -7.02 -7.80 -8.91
C VAL A 41 -5.92 -6.98 -9.55
N THR A 42 -4.68 -7.19 -9.14
CA THR A 42 -3.51 -6.53 -9.70
C THR A 42 -2.29 -7.45 -9.70
N CYS A 43 -1.28 -7.07 -10.47
CA CYS A 43 0.01 -7.76 -10.56
C CYS A 43 1.04 -7.07 -9.68
N LEU A 44 1.64 -7.83 -8.76
CA LEU A 44 2.65 -7.34 -7.82
C LEU A 44 4.01 -8.01 -8.08
N THR A 45 5.04 -7.19 -8.13
CA THR A 45 6.47 -7.53 -8.22
C THR A 45 7.22 -6.76 -7.13
N ALA A 46 8.50 -7.06 -6.92
CA ALA A 46 9.33 -6.31 -6.00
C ALA A 46 9.38 -4.79 -6.32
N ASP A 47 9.28 -4.43 -7.60
CA ASP A 47 9.37 -3.05 -8.07
C ASP A 47 8.07 -2.25 -7.85
N ASN A 48 6.91 -2.93 -7.81
CA ASN A 48 5.61 -2.29 -7.62
C ASN A 48 4.86 -2.79 -6.37
N ALA A 49 5.59 -3.29 -5.37
CA ALA A 49 5.09 -3.90 -4.13
C ALA A 49 4.19 -3.01 -3.24
N ILE A 50 3.80 -1.82 -3.67
CA ILE A 50 2.70 -1.07 -3.07
C ILE A 50 1.54 -1.09 -4.06
N PRO A 51 0.38 -1.68 -3.70
CA PRO A 51 -0.82 -1.72 -4.52
C PRO A 51 -1.59 -0.39 -4.41
N VAL A 52 -0.92 0.71 -4.74
CA VAL A 52 -1.54 2.03 -4.96
C VAL A 52 -1.48 2.32 -6.45
N ASP A 53 -2.50 3.01 -6.96
CA ASP A 53 -2.63 3.34 -8.37
C ASP A 53 -1.35 3.99 -8.91
N GLU A 54 -0.92 3.59 -10.12
CA GLU A 54 0.29 4.12 -10.76
C GLU A 54 0.23 5.64 -10.97
N GLU A 55 -0.99 6.20 -11.03
CA GLU A 55 -1.24 7.65 -11.06
C GLU A 55 -0.64 8.38 -9.83
N SER A 56 -0.44 7.67 -8.71
CA SER A 56 0.23 8.19 -7.51
C SER A 56 1.76 8.19 -7.62
N LYS A 57 2.31 7.33 -8.50
CA LYS A 57 3.75 7.04 -8.61
C LYS A 57 4.42 7.86 -9.73
N ASP A 58 3.71 8.13 -10.82
CA ASP A 58 4.23 8.81 -12.02
C ASP A 58 3.69 10.24 -12.25
N ASN A 59 3.00 10.81 -11.26
CA ASN A 59 2.56 12.20 -11.33
C ASN A 59 3.67 13.13 -10.83
N ASP A 60 4.09 14.10 -11.65
CA ASP A 60 5.06 15.14 -11.32
C ASP A 60 4.72 15.92 -10.03
N ASN A 61 3.48 15.84 -9.58
CA ASN A 61 2.99 16.48 -8.37
C ASN A 61 3.15 15.65 -7.09
N CYS A 62 3.64 14.41 -7.16
CA CYS A 62 3.84 13.53 -6.02
C CYS A 62 5.33 13.31 -5.72
N LYS A 63 5.72 13.44 -4.46
CA LYS A 63 7.09 13.27 -3.97
C LYS A 63 7.14 12.23 -2.86
N ILE A 64 8.01 11.23 -3.02
CA ILE A 64 8.33 10.29 -1.93
C ILE A 64 9.13 11.03 -0.86
N LEU A 65 8.59 11.12 0.35
CA LEU A 65 9.24 11.70 1.52
C LEU A 65 10.02 10.66 2.33
N LYS A 66 9.50 9.43 2.42
CA LYS A 66 10.10 8.32 3.14
C LYS A 66 9.85 7.02 2.38
N LYS A 67 10.87 6.16 2.35
CA LYS A 67 10.79 4.75 1.95
C LYS A 67 11.66 3.96 2.91
N SER A 68 11.08 2.99 3.60
CA SER A 68 11.83 2.06 4.46
C SER A 68 11.30 0.65 4.32
N ILE A 69 12.23 -0.31 4.44
CA ILE A 69 11.93 -1.73 4.44
C ILE A 69 12.48 -2.27 5.76
N THR A 70 11.60 -2.85 6.58
CA THR A 70 11.96 -3.44 7.86
C THR A 70 11.45 -4.88 7.87
N GLY A 71 12.32 -5.83 7.53
CA GLY A 71 11.94 -7.22 7.34
C GLY A 71 10.89 -7.36 6.24
N ASP A 72 9.70 -7.82 6.63
CA ASP A 72 8.56 -8.08 5.74
C ASP A 72 7.65 -6.87 5.51
N THR A 73 7.91 -5.76 6.20
CA THR A 73 7.09 -4.55 6.14
C THR A 73 7.73 -3.47 5.28
N LEU A 74 6.95 -2.96 4.34
CA LEU A 74 7.22 -1.78 3.54
C LEU A 74 6.49 -0.58 4.15
N GLU A 75 7.24 0.50 4.39
CA GLU A 75 6.68 1.78 4.81
C GLU A 75 7.04 2.87 3.79
N PHE A 76 6.04 3.61 3.36
CA PHE A 76 6.18 4.72 2.43
C PHE A 76 5.41 5.94 2.92
N THR A 77 5.98 7.12 2.69
CA THR A 77 5.29 8.39 2.86
C THR A 77 5.40 9.16 1.57
N ILE A 78 4.25 9.55 1.02
CA ILE A 78 4.15 10.30 -0.23
C ILE A 78 3.44 11.62 0.06
N GLU A 79 4.01 12.73 -0.40
CA GLU A 79 3.35 14.03 -0.46
C GLU A 79 2.90 14.28 -1.89
N CYS A 80 1.60 14.49 -2.12
CA CYS A 80 1.06 14.88 -3.42
C CYS A 80 0.46 16.29 -3.36
N ILE A 81 0.67 17.10 -4.40
CA ILE A 81 0.11 18.45 -4.53
C ILE A 81 -0.93 18.45 -5.64
N ASN A 82 -2.21 18.34 -5.28
CA ASN A 82 -3.31 18.37 -6.25
C ASN A 82 -4.04 19.71 -6.18
N SER A 83 -4.11 20.45 -7.29
CA SER A 83 -4.76 21.76 -7.36
C SER A 83 -4.28 22.75 -6.29
N GLY A 84 -2.98 22.70 -5.95
CA GLY A 84 -2.36 23.54 -4.91
C GLY A 84 -2.57 23.06 -3.47
N ILE A 85 -3.27 21.94 -3.28
CA ILE A 85 -3.54 21.34 -1.96
C ILE A 85 -2.56 20.19 -1.73
N LYS A 86 -1.78 20.30 -0.65
CA LYS A 86 -0.88 19.25 -0.18
C LYS A 86 -1.65 18.15 0.54
N ASN A 87 -1.36 16.91 0.18
CA ASN A 87 -1.89 15.71 0.81
C ASN A 87 -0.72 14.80 1.17
N ILE A 88 -0.72 14.29 2.39
CA ILE A 88 0.29 13.33 2.86
C ILE A 88 -0.40 11.99 3.04
N SER A 89 0.17 10.98 2.39
CA SER A 89 -0.25 9.59 2.49
C SER A 89 0.87 8.77 3.12
N GLU A 90 0.56 8.13 4.23
CA GLU A 90 1.41 7.16 4.91
C GLU A 90 0.89 5.76 4.59
N ILE A 91 1.74 4.92 4.03
CA ILE A 91 1.40 3.57 3.61
C ILE A 91 2.31 2.58 4.34
N GLU A 92 1.71 1.57 4.94
CA GLU A 92 2.38 0.43 5.56
C GLU A 92 1.79 -0.86 4.99
N VAL A 93 2.63 -1.75 4.48
CA VAL A 93 2.21 -3.04 3.93
C VAL A 93 3.17 -4.12 4.40
N THR A 94 2.64 -5.20 4.97
CA THR A 94 3.40 -6.37 5.40
C THR A 94 3.04 -7.56 4.52
N TYR A 95 4.08 -8.22 3.98
CA TYR A 95 3.93 -9.42 3.15
C TYR A 95 4.28 -10.69 3.92
N MET A 96 3.42 -11.70 3.84
CA MET A 96 3.54 -12.98 4.54
C MET A 96 3.53 -14.14 3.55
N GLY A 97 4.28 -14.02 2.46
CA GLY A 97 4.34 -14.96 1.36
C GLY A 97 3.20 -14.77 0.36
N GLU A 98 2.11 -15.49 0.56
CA GLU A 98 0.91 -15.46 -0.31
C GLU A 98 -0.23 -14.60 0.25
N GLU A 99 0.00 -13.99 1.40
CA GLU A 99 -0.93 -13.08 2.06
C GLU A 99 -0.26 -11.73 2.29
N MET A 100 -1.06 -10.67 2.29
CA MET A 100 -0.61 -9.34 2.68
C MET A 100 -1.67 -8.63 3.53
N GLU A 101 -1.20 -7.78 4.43
CA GLU A 101 -2.04 -6.81 5.11
C GLU A 101 -1.40 -5.43 5.00
N GLY A 102 -2.21 -4.38 5.02
CA GLY A 102 -1.68 -3.03 4.98
C GLY A 102 -2.67 -1.99 5.43
N THR A 103 -2.14 -0.80 5.71
CA THR A 103 -2.92 0.38 6.01
C THR A 103 -2.35 1.56 5.23
N MET A 104 -3.24 2.34 4.62
CA MET A 104 -2.92 3.62 4.01
C MET A 104 -3.71 4.70 4.72
N LYS A 105 -3.01 5.67 5.31
CA LYS A 105 -3.61 6.83 5.98
C LYS A 105 -3.30 8.08 5.18
N THR A 106 -4.33 8.73 4.66
CA THR A 106 -4.21 9.98 3.91
C THR A 106 -4.86 11.10 4.69
N ASN A 107 -4.12 12.19 4.89
CA ASN A 107 -4.66 13.43 5.43
C ASN A 107 -4.93 14.41 4.30
N TYR A 108 -6.19 14.80 4.15
CA TYR A 108 -6.66 15.79 3.18
C TYR A 108 -7.38 16.91 3.94
N GLN A 109 -6.72 18.05 4.12
CA GLN A 109 -7.31 19.24 4.76
C GLN A 109 -8.03 18.99 6.10
N GLY A 110 -7.49 18.09 6.96
CA GLY A 110 -8.09 17.76 8.25
C GLY A 110 -9.13 16.63 8.21
N MET A 111 -9.46 16.11 7.02
CA MET A 111 -10.12 14.82 6.86
C MET A 111 -9.05 13.73 6.80
N VAL A 112 -9.25 12.66 7.59
CA VAL A 112 -8.37 11.50 7.62
C VAL A 112 -9.09 10.34 6.95
N MET A 113 -8.52 9.83 5.87
CA MET A 113 -8.96 8.61 5.20
C MET A 113 -8.00 7.49 5.57
N THR A 114 -8.52 6.44 6.20
CA THR A 114 -7.80 5.21 6.50
C THR A 114 -8.32 4.11 5.60
N THR A 115 -7.45 3.55 4.76
CA THR A 115 -7.76 2.41 3.90
C THR A 115 -7.05 1.19 4.45
N HIS A 116 -7.81 0.15 4.77
CA HIS A 116 -7.28 -1.15 5.16
C HIS A 116 -7.20 -2.07 3.95
N LEU A 117 -6.07 -2.72 3.79
CA LEU A 117 -5.75 -3.65 2.71
C LEU A 117 -5.64 -5.06 3.28
N LYS A 118 -6.29 -6.03 2.63
CA LYS A 118 -6.01 -7.45 2.79
C LYS A 118 -5.84 -8.06 1.42
N GLY A 119 -4.79 -8.83 1.19
CA GLY A 119 -4.53 -9.42 -0.11
C GLY A 119 -4.16 -10.89 -0.04
N LYS A 120 -4.47 -11.60 -1.12
CA LYS A 120 -4.07 -12.99 -1.33
C LYS A 120 -3.57 -13.19 -2.75
N ARG A 121 -2.46 -13.91 -2.91
CA ARG A 121 -1.94 -14.35 -4.20
C ARG A 121 -2.89 -15.37 -4.83
N ILE A 122 -3.26 -15.16 -6.09
CA ILE A 122 -4.21 -15.99 -6.83
C ILE A 122 -3.61 -16.69 -8.06
N GLY A 123 -2.34 -16.45 -8.38
CA GLY A 123 -1.65 -17.14 -9.47
C GLY A 123 -0.62 -16.26 -10.17
N GLU A 124 -0.04 -16.73 -11.26
CA GLU A 124 0.89 -15.93 -12.06
C GLU A 124 0.19 -14.74 -12.73
N CYS A 125 0.97 -13.71 -13.05
CA CYS A 125 0.53 -12.64 -13.95
C CYS A 125 0.42 -13.19 -15.39
N ASP A 126 -0.42 -12.53 -16.18
CA ASP A 126 -0.63 -12.88 -17.60
C ASP A 126 0.52 -12.36 -18.47
#